data_AF-Q2RPK4-F1
#
_entry.id   AF-Q2RPK4-F1
#
_cell.length_a   1.000
_cell.length_b   1.000
_cell.length_c   1.000
_cell.angle_alpha   90.00
_cell.angle_beta   90.00
_cell.angle_gamma   90.00
#
_symmetry.space_group_name_H-M   'P 1'
#
loop_
_entity.id
_entity.type
_entity.pdbx_description
1 polymer ?
#
loop_
_entity_poly.entity_id
_entity_poly.type
_entity_poly.pdbx_seq_one_letter_code
_entity_poly.pdbx_strand_id
1 'polypeptide(L)'
;MIRTLLVAAIALSVAGCSTYQREKADLTMGGGQSYRQQQAQERLDEARAKNTSMREEEEMARTELADVQAKLKEVQRDAAAQQKTLLAARKSSKITAARHDQLSRKLDDTTSDYYATALELQSAEAAGSTATSAKKKRELAELEKELKKIDAEISILAK
;
A
#
# COMPACT_ATOMS: atom_id res chain seq x y z
N MET A 1 51.93 -24.21 48.80
CA MET A 1 51.29 -24.88 47.64
C MET A 1 49.94 -25.41 48.10
N ILE A 2 48.93 -25.39 47.24
CA ILE A 2 47.49 -25.78 47.45
C ILE A 2 46.54 -24.57 47.53
N ARG A 3 45.86 -24.28 46.39
CA ARG A 3 44.39 -24.04 46.26
C ARG A 3 44.05 -23.32 44.95
N THR A 4 44.18 -24.03 43.84
CA THR A 4 43.32 -23.87 42.66
C THR A 4 42.18 -24.88 42.79
N LEU A 5 41.02 -24.56 42.21
CA LEU A 5 39.76 -25.33 42.12
C LEU A 5 38.76 -25.13 43.26
N LEU A 6 37.84 -24.16 43.09
CA LEU A 6 36.42 -24.35 43.44
C LEU A 6 35.53 -23.22 42.85
N VAL A 7 35.42 -23.14 41.53
CA VAL A 7 34.35 -22.36 40.86
C VAL A 7 33.88 -23.13 39.63
N ALA A 8 33.13 -24.23 39.83
CA ALA A 8 32.39 -24.90 38.75
C ALA A 8 31.44 -25.99 39.31
N ALA A 9 30.41 -25.62 40.09
CA ALA A 9 29.45 -26.63 40.55
C ALA A 9 28.05 -26.11 40.94
N ILE A 10 27.57 -24.96 40.42
CA ILE A 10 26.22 -24.46 40.75
C ILE A 10 25.51 -23.87 39.52
N ALA A 11 25.52 -24.58 38.38
CA ALA A 11 24.77 -24.15 37.20
C ALA A 11 24.03 -25.28 36.47
N LEU A 12 23.87 -26.46 37.10
CA LEU A 12 23.18 -27.61 36.49
C LEU A 12 21.93 -28.09 37.25
N SER A 13 21.63 -27.55 38.42
CA SER A 13 20.51 -28.02 39.26
C SER A 13 19.18 -27.26 39.06
N VAL A 14 19.15 -26.14 38.33
CA VAL A 14 17.92 -25.34 38.13
C VAL A 14 17.26 -25.59 36.77
N ALA A 15 18.01 -26.08 35.77
CA ALA A 15 17.46 -26.49 34.47
C ALA A 15 16.70 -27.83 34.52
N GLY A 16 16.94 -28.64 35.55
CA GLY A 16 16.26 -29.92 35.75
C GLY A 16 14.81 -29.79 36.24
N CYS A 17 14.49 -28.78 37.05
CA CYS A 17 13.14 -28.66 37.64
C CYS A 17 12.07 -28.20 36.65
N SER A 18 12.37 -27.30 35.71
CA SER A 18 11.40 -26.82 34.72
C SER A 18 11.11 -27.86 33.62
N THR A 19 12.11 -28.65 33.27
CA THR A 19 11.99 -29.73 32.29
C THR A 19 11.23 -30.92 32.89
N TYR A 20 11.54 -31.29 34.13
CA TYR A 20 10.87 -32.38 34.84
C TYR A 20 9.40 -32.08 35.18
N GLN A 21 9.07 -30.84 35.53
CA GLN A 21 7.67 -30.44 35.75
C GLN A 21 6.85 -30.46 34.45
N ARG A 22 7.45 -30.05 33.32
CA ARG A 22 6.83 -30.19 31.99
C ARG A 22 6.62 -31.64 31.60
N GLU A 23 7.63 -32.47 31.80
CA GLU A 23 7.58 -33.89 31.45
C GLU A 23 6.55 -34.64 32.30
N LYS A 24 6.43 -34.30 33.60
CA LYS A 24 5.40 -34.84 34.47
C LYS A 24 3.99 -34.40 34.06
N ALA A 25 3.80 -33.12 33.68
CA ALA A 25 2.53 -32.63 33.17
C ALA A 25 2.13 -33.34 31.86
N ASP A 26 3.08 -33.52 30.94
CA ASP A 26 2.88 -34.23 29.67
C ASP A 26 2.55 -35.72 29.88
N LEU A 27 3.22 -36.37 30.84
CA LEU A 27 2.92 -37.76 31.24
C LEU A 27 1.54 -37.90 31.88
N THR A 28 1.10 -36.91 32.68
CA THR A 28 -0.23 -36.94 33.32
C THR A 28 -1.38 -36.60 32.38
N MET A 29 -1.15 -35.84 31.30
CA MET A 29 -2.19 -35.51 30.31
C MET A 29 -2.24 -36.51 29.14
N GLY A 30 -1.39 -37.53 29.11
CA GLY A 30 -1.39 -38.57 28.05
C GLY A 30 -0.95 -38.08 26.67
N GLY A 31 -0.55 -36.80 26.54
CA GLY A 31 -0.08 -36.17 25.31
C GLY A 31 1.39 -35.83 25.44
N GLY A 32 2.26 -36.80 25.17
CA GLY A 32 3.72 -36.64 25.30
C GLY A 32 4.36 -35.68 24.28
N GLN A 33 5.64 -35.92 23.98
CA GLN A 33 6.43 -35.16 23.00
C GLN A 33 5.76 -35.00 21.62
N SER A 34 4.93 -35.96 21.20
CA SER A 34 4.18 -35.92 19.93
C SER A 34 3.16 -34.78 19.90
N TYR A 35 2.44 -34.52 21.00
CA TYR A 35 1.46 -33.45 21.07
C TYR A 35 2.13 -32.06 20.97
N ARG A 36 3.30 -31.90 21.61
CA ARG A 36 4.11 -30.67 21.50
C ARG A 36 4.66 -30.46 20.09
N GLN A 37 5.11 -31.53 19.43
CA GLN A 37 5.54 -31.47 18.03
C GLN A 37 4.38 -31.10 17.10
N GLN A 38 3.19 -31.67 17.33
CA GLN A 38 1.99 -31.35 16.57
C GLN A 38 1.58 -29.88 16.75
N GLN A 39 1.50 -29.37 17.98
CA GLN A 39 1.23 -27.94 18.21
C GLN A 39 2.29 -27.02 17.60
N ALA A 40 3.58 -27.39 17.67
CA ALA A 40 4.64 -26.61 17.06
C ALA A 40 4.52 -26.60 15.52
N GLN A 41 4.12 -27.74 14.93
CA GLN A 41 3.86 -27.88 13.51
C GLN A 41 2.64 -27.05 13.08
N GLU A 42 1.55 -27.09 13.85
CA GLU A 42 0.35 -26.26 13.64
C GLU A 42 0.71 -24.77 13.63
N ARG A 43 1.48 -24.29 14.62
CA ARG A 43 1.96 -22.90 14.66
C ARG A 43 2.85 -22.54 13.47
N LEU A 44 3.70 -23.47 13.02
CA LEU A 44 4.54 -23.28 11.85
C LEU A 44 3.71 -23.15 10.57
N ASP A 45 2.68 -23.99 10.43
CA ASP A 45 1.80 -23.99 9.27
C ASP A 45 0.88 -22.75 9.28
N GLU A 46 0.39 -22.30 10.43
CA GLU A 46 -0.28 -21.00 10.59
C GLU A 46 0.62 -19.82 10.20
N ALA A 47 1.88 -19.82 10.67
CA ALA A 47 2.83 -18.78 10.34
C ALA A 47 3.18 -18.77 8.84
N ARG A 48 3.27 -19.95 8.21
CA ARG A 48 3.44 -20.09 6.76
C ARG A 48 2.24 -19.56 6.00
N ALA A 49 1.03 -19.95 6.40
CA ALA A 49 -0.21 -19.47 5.79
C ALA A 49 -0.31 -17.94 5.86
N LYS A 50 0.00 -17.35 7.02
CA LYS A 50 0.05 -15.89 7.18
C LYS A 50 1.14 -15.24 6.32
N ASN A 51 2.31 -15.87 6.17
CA ASN A 51 3.35 -15.34 5.29
C ASN A 51 2.91 -15.34 3.82
N THR A 52 2.26 -16.43 3.37
CA THR A 52 1.68 -16.51 2.03
C THR A 52 0.64 -15.43 1.81
N SER A 53 -0.31 -15.24 2.74
CA SER A 53 -1.35 -14.21 2.60
C SER A 53 -0.75 -12.80 2.54
N MET A 54 0.25 -12.50 3.36
CA MET A 54 0.93 -11.20 3.33
C MET A 54 1.68 -10.97 1.99
N ARG A 55 2.24 -12.02 1.39
CA ARG A 55 2.87 -11.91 0.06
C ARG A 55 1.85 -11.65 -1.05
N GLU A 56 0.70 -12.30 -1.00
CA GLU A 56 -0.41 -12.06 -1.94
C GLU A 56 -0.91 -10.61 -1.81
N GLU A 57 -1.10 -10.12 -0.58
CA GLU A 57 -1.47 -8.73 -0.32
C GLU A 57 -0.41 -7.74 -0.86
N GLU A 58 0.88 -8.04 -0.69
CA GLU A 58 1.97 -7.22 -1.22
C GLU A 58 1.95 -7.18 -2.75
N GLU A 59 1.72 -8.30 -3.42
CA GLU A 59 1.66 -8.38 -4.89
C GLU A 59 0.45 -7.61 -5.45
N MET A 60 -0.71 -7.74 -4.81
CA MET A 60 -1.90 -6.95 -5.16
C MET A 60 -1.61 -5.45 -5.01
N ALA A 61 -1.07 -5.02 -3.87
CA ALA A 61 -0.75 -3.61 -3.64
C ALA A 61 0.28 -3.07 -4.65
N ARG A 62 1.28 -3.86 -5.04
CA ARG A 62 2.25 -3.48 -6.09
C ARG A 62 1.59 -3.26 -7.44
N THR A 63 0.64 -4.13 -7.81
CA THR A 63 -0.11 -4.02 -9.06
C THR A 63 -0.97 -2.76 -9.06
N GLU A 64 -1.70 -2.52 -7.98
CA GLU A 64 -2.52 -1.31 -7.83
C GLU A 64 -1.68 -0.02 -7.92
N LEU A 65 -0.52 0.01 -7.27
CA LEU A 65 0.41 1.13 -7.36
C LEU A 65 0.92 1.36 -8.79
N ALA A 66 1.22 0.28 -9.52
CA ALA A 66 1.66 0.36 -10.91
C ALA A 66 0.57 0.96 -11.82
N ASP A 67 -0.69 0.55 -11.62
CA ASP A 67 -1.84 1.08 -12.36
C ASP A 67 -2.05 2.57 -12.09
N VAL A 68 -1.99 2.99 -10.81
CA VAL A 68 -2.09 4.40 -10.42
C VAL A 68 -0.97 5.23 -11.06
N GLN A 69 0.27 4.72 -11.07
CA GLN A 69 1.39 5.41 -11.71
C GLN A 69 1.24 5.52 -13.23
N ALA A 70 0.72 4.46 -13.88
CA ALA A 70 0.44 4.49 -15.31
C ALA A 70 -0.63 5.53 -15.63
N LYS A 71 -1.70 5.59 -14.82
CA LYS A 71 -2.78 6.55 -14.98
C LYS A 71 -2.32 7.98 -14.74
N LEU A 72 -1.45 8.20 -13.75
CA LEU A 72 -0.84 9.49 -13.49
C LEU A 72 -0.07 10.00 -14.72
N LYS A 73 0.73 9.14 -15.36
CA LYS A 73 1.43 9.47 -16.62
C LYS A 73 0.48 9.80 -17.77
N GLU A 74 -0.63 9.08 -17.88
CA GLU A 74 -1.67 9.35 -18.87
C GLU A 74 -2.28 10.74 -18.66
N VAL A 75 -2.69 11.06 -17.43
CA VAL A 75 -3.25 12.37 -17.07
C VAL A 75 -2.29 13.52 -17.39
N GLN A 76 -0.98 13.39 -17.14
CA GLN A 76 -0.03 14.47 -17.47
C GLN A 76 0.05 14.72 -18.98
N ARG A 77 0.06 13.63 -19.76
CA ARG A 77 0.12 13.71 -21.23
C ARG A 77 -1.16 14.33 -21.78
N ASP A 78 -2.31 13.93 -21.25
CA ASP A 78 -3.61 14.42 -21.70
C ASP A 78 -3.78 15.91 -21.36
N ALA A 79 -3.43 16.32 -20.14
CA ALA A 79 -3.42 17.72 -19.74
C ALA A 79 -2.51 18.57 -20.65
N ALA A 80 -1.31 18.07 -20.98
CA ALA A 80 -0.40 18.77 -21.89
C ALA A 80 -0.97 18.87 -23.33
N ALA A 81 -1.68 17.85 -23.80
CA ALA A 81 -2.36 17.88 -25.10
C ALA A 81 -3.53 18.86 -25.09
N GLN A 82 -4.35 18.86 -24.05
CA GLN A 82 -5.47 19.78 -23.85
C GLN A 82 -5.02 21.24 -23.79
N GLN A 83 -3.91 21.52 -23.11
CA GLN A 83 -3.34 22.86 -23.06
C GLN A 83 -2.90 23.35 -24.45
N LYS A 84 -2.32 22.47 -25.27
CA LYS A 84 -1.99 22.80 -26.68
C LYS A 84 -3.25 23.10 -27.48
N THR A 85 -4.31 22.31 -27.30
CA THR A 85 -5.60 22.50 -27.97
C THR A 85 -6.25 23.84 -27.57
N LEU A 86 -6.26 24.17 -26.28
CA LEU A 86 -6.74 25.47 -25.77
C LEU A 86 -5.97 26.64 -26.37
N LEU A 87 -4.65 26.56 -26.41
CA LEU A 87 -3.81 27.59 -27.03
C LEU A 87 -4.10 27.74 -28.53
N ALA A 88 -4.30 26.63 -29.25
CA ALA A 88 -4.66 26.65 -30.67
C ALA A 88 -6.05 27.26 -30.90
N ALA A 89 -7.04 26.90 -30.07
CA ALA A 89 -8.40 27.47 -30.12
C ALA A 89 -8.38 28.99 -29.85
N ARG A 90 -7.55 29.44 -28.90
CA ARG A 90 -7.35 30.87 -28.63
C ARG A 90 -6.70 31.58 -29.81
N LYS A 91 -5.63 31.02 -30.39
CA LYS A 91 -4.93 31.60 -31.55
C LYS A 91 -5.83 31.71 -32.79
N SER A 92 -6.73 30.76 -32.97
CA SER A 92 -7.75 30.75 -34.04
C SER A 92 -9.00 31.57 -33.70
N SER A 93 -9.01 32.30 -32.58
CA SER A 93 -10.14 33.11 -32.11
C SER A 93 -11.45 32.33 -31.92
N LYS A 94 -11.40 31.00 -31.79
CA LYS A 94 -12.57 30.16 -31.48
C LYS A 94 -13.06 30.35 -30.04
N ILE A 95 -12.14 30.72 -29.14
CA ILE A 95 -12.43 31.06 -27.75
C ILE A 95 -11.84 32.42 -27.38
N THR A 96 -12.50 33.10 -26.45
CA THR A 96 -12.01 34.37 -25.89
C THR A 96 -10.82 34.12 -24.94
N ALA A 97 -10.03 35.17 -24.67
CA ALA A 97 -8.95 35.10 -23.68
C ALA A 97 -9.48 34.73 -22.28
N ALA A 98 -10.60 35.32 -21.85
CA ALA A 98 -11.22 35.00 -20.57
C ALA A 98 -11.63 33.53 -20.48
N ARG A 99 -12.18 32.96 -21.57
CA ARG A 99 -12.59 31.56 -21.61
C ARG A 99 -11.39 30.61 -21.61
N HIS A 100 -10.34 30.95 -22.34
CA HIS A 100 -9.06 30.24 -22.29
C HIS A 100 -8.52 30.19 -20.86
N ASP A 101 -8.43 31.33 -20.18
CA ASP A 101 -7.84 31.41 -18.85
C ASP A 101 -8.68 30.66 -17.81
N GLN A 102 -10.02 30.68 -17.95
CA GLN A 102 -10.90 29.89 -17.11
C GLN A 102 -10.66 28.38 -17.28
N LEU A 103 -10.61 27.88 -18.51
CA LEU A 103 -10.44 26.45 -18.78
C LEU A 103 -9.02 25.97 -18.46
N SER A 104 -8.00 26.79 -18.73
CA SER A 104 -6.61 26.50 -18.34
C SER A 104 -6.50 26.36 -16.84
N ARG A 105 -7.03 27.31 -16.05
CA ARG A 105 -7.01 27.22 -14.58
C ARG A 105 -7.74 25.98 -14.09
N LYS A 106 -8.93 25.72 -14.60
CA LYS A 106 -9.70 24.53 -14.21
C LYS A 106 -8.95 23.24 -14.52
N LEU A 107 -8.31 23.15 -15.69
CA LEU A 107 -7.48 22.01 -16.06
C LEU A 107 -6.27 21.86 -15.12
N ASP A 108 -5.54 22.95 -14.88
CA ASP A 108 -4.37 22.99 -14.01
C ASP A 108 -4.73 22.59 -12.57
N ASP A 109 -5.81 23.15 -12.02
CA ASP A 109 -6.31 22.88 -10.67
C ASP A 109 -6.72 21.40 -10.53
N THR A 110 -7.59 20.88 -11.42
CA THR A 110 -8.03 19.48 -11.35
C THR A 110 -6.86 18.50 -11.57
N THR A 111 -5.90 18.85 -12.43
CA THR A 111 -4.70 18.03 -12.67
C THR A 111 -3.78 18.04 -11.43
N SER A 112 -3.62 19.18 -10.77
CA SER A 112 -2.89 19.32 -9.52
C SER A 112 -3.53 18.50 -8.40
N ASP A 113 -4.85 18.60 -8.24
CA ASP A 113 -5.61 17.83 -7.25
C ASP A 113 -5.50 16.32 -7.49
N TYR A 114 -5.48 15.90 -8.76
CA TYR A 114 -5.25 14.50 -9.13
C TYR A 114 -3.88 14.01 -8.65
N TYR A 115 -2.82 14.78 -8.88
CA TYR A 115 -1.48 14.42 -8.42
C TYR A 115 -1.36 14.38 -6.89
N ALA A 116 -1.91 15.39 -6.21
CA ALA A 116 -1.90 15.44 -4.76
C ALA A 116 -2.63 14.21 -4.17
N THR A 117 -3.82 13.90 -4.70
CA THR A 117 -4.61 12.75 -4.27
C THR A 117 -3.91 11.42 -4.57
N ALA A 118 -3.22 11.29 -5.69
CA ALA A 118 -2.46 10.09 -6.04
C ALA A 118 -1.27 9.88 -5.10
N LEU A 119 -0.57 10.94 -4.71
CA LEU A 119 0.50 10.88 -3.73
C LEU A 119 -0.03 10.51 -2.34
N GLU A 120 -1.17 11.07 -1.96
CA GLU A 120 -1.86 10.73 -0.71
C GLU A 120 -2.35 9.28 -0.70
N LEU A 121 -2.81 8.75 -1.84
CA LEU A 121 -3.15 7.33 -1.98
C LEU A 121 -1.92 6.45 -1.75
N GLN A 122 -0.80 6.76 -2.40
CA GLN A 122 0.44 6.00 -2.25
C GLN A 122 0.93 5.99 -0.79
N SER A 123 0.84 7.13 -0.11
CA SER A 123 1.21 7.20 1.32
C SER A 123 0.22 6.44 2.22
N ALA A 124 -1.09 6.49 1.94
CA ALA A 124 -2.11 5.73 2.67
C ALA A 124 -1.94 4.21 2.50
N GLU A 125 -1.61 3.75 1.29
CA GLU A 125 -1.33 2.34 1.01
C GLU A 125 -0.05 1.86 1.69
N ALA A 126 1.02 2.68 1.65
CA ALA A 126 2.26 2.39 2.37
C ALA A 126 2.06 2.32 3.90
N ALA A 127 1.10 3.08 4.44
CA ALA A 127 0.72 3.07 5.85
C ALA A 127 -0.28 1.95 6.22
N GLY A 128 -0.75 1.14 5.24
CA GLY A 128 -1.76 0.11 5.47
C GLY A 128 -3.16 0.65 5.82
N SER A 129 -3.45 1.91 5.50
CA SER A 129 -4.71 2.58 5.86
C SER A 129 -5.81 2.30 4.83
N THR A 130 -6.45 1.13 4.91
CA THR A 130 -7.45 0.67 3.92
C THR A 130 -8.62 1.64 3.71
N ALA A 131 -9.15 2.24 4.79
CA ALA A 131 -10.25 3.22 4.70
C ALA A 131 -9.83 4.50 3.98
N THR A 132 -8.62 5.00 4.24
CA THR A 132 -8.08 6.19 3.59
C THR A 132 -7.77 5.92 2.13
N SER A 133 -7.14 4.78 1.82
CA SER A 133 -6.86 4.37 0.43
C SER A 133 -8.16 4.22 -0.38
N ALA A 134 -9.19 3.59 0.18
CA ALA A 134 -10.49 3.46 -0.48
C ALA A 134 -11.15 4.82 -0.76
N LYS A 135 -11.03 5.77 0.18
CA LYS A 135 -11.51 7.14 -0.01
C LYS A 135 -10.75 7.83 -1.15
N LYS A 136 -9.42 7.76 -1.13
CA LYS A 136 -8.55 8.40 -2.15
C LYS A 136 -8.75 7.80 -3.55
N LYS A 137 -8.95 6.49 -3.66
CA LYS A 137 -9.33 5.83 -4.93
C LYS A 137 -10.63 6.40 -5.51
N ARG A 138 -11.64 6.69 -4.67
CA ARG A 138 -12.89 7.33 -5.12
C ARG A 138 -12.67 8.78 -5.54
N GLU A 139 -11.88 9.54 -4.78
CA GLU A 139 -11.54 10.92 -5.13
C GLU A 139 -10.82 10.99 -6.50
N LEU A 140 -9.86 10.10 -6.76
CA LEU A 140 -9.21 9.99 -8.08
C LEU A 140 -10.21 9.69 -9.19
N ALA A 141 -11.16 8.77 -8.97
CA ALA A 141 -12.17 8.43 -9.96
C ALA A 141 -13.11 9.61 -10.29
N GLU A 142 -13.42 10.47 -9.31
CA GLU A 142 -14.20 11.68 -9.55
C GLU A 142 -13.39 12.74 -10.30
N LEU A 143 -12.13 12.97 -9.91
CA LEU A 143 -11.23 13.89 -10.61
C LEU A 143 -11.01 13.45 -12.07
N GLU A 144 -10.91 12.15 -12.35
CA GLU A 144 -10.86 11.64 -13.74
C GLU A 144 -12.12 11.95 -14.54
N LYS A 145 -13.30 11.86 -13.92
CA LYS A 145 -14.54 12.24 -14.59
C LYS A 145 -14.56 13.74 -14.88
N GLU A 146 -14.04 14.56 -13.97
CA GLU A 146 -13.94 16.01 -14.19
C GLU A 146 -12.95 16.34 -15.32
N LEU A 147 -11.77 15.73 -15.34
CA LEU A 147 -10.81 15.87 -16.44
C LEU A 147 -11.42 15.48 -17.78
N LYS A 148 -12.18 14.38 -17.85
CA LYS A 148 -12.91 13.98 -19.07
C LYS A 148 -13.99 14.98 -19.48
N LYS A 149 -14.68 15.61 -18.53
CA LYS A 149 -15.66 16.66 -18.84
C LYS A 149 -14.96 17.91 -19.39
N ILE A 150 -13.83 18.30 -18.81
CA ILE A 150 -13.01 19.42 -19.29
C ILE A 150 -12.48 19.10 -20.70
N ASP A 151 -12.01 17.88 -20.94
CA ASP A 151 -11.57 17.42 -22.26
C ASP A 151 -12.65 17.56 -23.34
N ALA A 152 -13.86 17.08 -23.02
CA ALA A 152 -15.00 17.17 -23.92
C ALA A 152 -15.36 18.64 -24.22
N GLU A 153 -15.32 19.50 -23.20
CA GLU A 153 -15.57 20.94 -23.31
C GLU A 153 -14.52 21.63 -24.19
N ILE A 154 -13.24 21.34 -23.99
CA ILE A 154 -12.13 21.84 -24.83
C ILE A 154 -12.30 21.37 -26.27
N SER A 155 -12.63 20.09 -26.46
CA SER A 155 -12.82 19.49 -27.80
C SER A 155 -13.99 20.08 -28.57
N ILE A 156 -15.08 20.46 -27.89
CA ILE A 156 -16.22 21.15 -28.52
C ILE A 156 -15.82 22.57 -28.93
N LEU A 157 -15.13 23.30 -28.05
CA LEU A 157 -14.75 24.70 -28.28
C LEU A 157 -13.61 24.87 -29.29
N ALA A 158 -12.80 23.83 -29.51
CA ALA A 158 -11.70 23.85 -30.46
C ALA A 158 -12.08 23.40 -31.88
N LYS A 159 -13.28 22.85 -32.08
CA LYS A 159 -13.84 22.53 -33.41
C LYS A 159 -14.30 23.78 -34.13
#